data_AF-A0A7S1REX8-F1
#
_entry.id   AF-A0A7S1REX8-F1
#
_cell.length_a   1.000
_cell.length_b   1.000
_cell.length_c   1.000
_cell.angle_alpha   90.00
_cell.angle_beta   90.00
_cell.angle_gamma   90.00
#
_symmetry.space_group_name_H-M   'P 1'
#
loop_
_entity.id
_entity.type
_entity.pdbx_description
1 polymer ?
#
loop_
_entity_poly.entity_id
_entity_poly.type
_entity_poly.pdbx_seq_one_letter_code
_entity_poly.pdbx_strand_id
1 'polypeptide(L)'
;GKDAGTVYRDKSGRKISREEWVEQRQTKRKKRLSEYPEQELEWGGGLKQECTREEDMAEVERIAAQPFARLEPDARYLEELRQRQDWNDPMRQMAEGEGGGEGEAGAAAGGAAQEAPKKSRPKCPHPPWPNRYSVPPGYRWDGKVRGNQYEKRWLEARNQREFRKQEQYKFEMEEM
;
A
#
# COMPACT_ATOMS: atom_id res chain seq x y z
N GLY A 1 -36.25 -36.18 23.53
CA GLY A 1 -36.90 -35.40 24.59
C GLY A 1 -36.24 -34.05 24.68
N LYS A 2 -37.01 -32.98 24.88
CA LYS A 2 -36.50 -31.59 24.89
C LYS A 2 -35.62 -31.27 26.11
N ASP A 3 -35.55 -32.16 27.11
CA ASP A 3 -34.83 -31.97 28.38
C ASP A 3 -33.69 -33.00 28.63
N ALA A 4 -33.10 -33.57 27.58
CA ALA A 4 -32.00 -34.53 27.75
C ALA A 4 -30.67 -33.82 28.09
N GLY A 5 -30.14 -34.06 29.29
CA GLY A 5 -28.85 -33.51 29.73
C GLY A 5 -27.66 -34.00 28.90
N THR A 6 -26.71 -33.11 28.60
CA THR A 6 -25.51 -33.44 27.82
C THR A 6 -24.51 -34.24 28.67
N VAL A 7 -24.18 -35.46 28.24
CA VAL A 7 -23.19 -36.33 28.92
C VAL A 7 -21.81 -36.13 28.28
N TYR A 8 -20.87 -35.59 29.05
CA TYR A 8 -19.47 -35.45 28.63
C TYR A 8 -18.69 -36.73 28.95
N ARG A 9 -17.76 -37.12 28.06
CA ARG A 9 -16.91 -38.32 28.22
C ARG A 9 -15.45 -38.02 27.85
N ASP A 10 -14.52 -38.74 28.49
CA ASP A 10 -13.10 -38.71 28.10
C ASP A 10 -12.81 -39.57 26.87
N LYS A 11 -11.57 -39.48 26.35
CA LYS A 11 -11.01 -40.37 25.32
C LYS A 11 -11.11 -41.86 25.68
N SER A 12 -11.12 -42.21 26.96
CA SER A 12 -11.29 -43.58 27.48
C SER A 12 -12.76 -43.98 27.70
N GLY A 13 -13.72 -43.10 27.41
CA GLY A 13 -15.16 -43.38 27.51
C GLY A 13 -15.77 -43.16 28.90
N ARG A 14 -14.98 -42.80 29.92
CA ARG A 14 -15.49 -42.46 31.27
C ARG A 14 -16.35 -41.20 31.23
N LYS A 15 -17.48 -41.19 31.95
CA LYS A 15 -18.32 -39.99 32.11
C LYS A 15 -17.56 -38.96 32.98
N ILE A 16 -17.47 -37.74 32.48
CA ILE A 16 -16.73 -36.63 33.09
C ILE A 16 -17.70 -35.48 33.36
N SER A 17 -17.41 -34.65 34.36
CA SER A 17 -18.18 -33.44 34.64
C SER A 17 -18.03 -32.39 33.52
N ARG A 18 -18.92 -31.40 33.48
CA ARG A 18 -18.85 -30.33 32.48
C ARG A 18 -17.58 -29.50 32.60
N GLU A 19 -17.12 -29.27 33.83
CA GLU A 19 -15.96 -28.42 34.15
C GLU A 19 -14.66 -29.07 33.69
N GLU A 20 -14.45 -30.33 34.04
CA GLU A 20 -13.29 -31.12 33.62
C GLU A 20 -13.22 -31.28 32.09
N TRP A 21 -14.36 -31.36 31.39
CA TRP A 21 -14.40 -31.38 29.92
C TRP A 21 -13.93 -30.05 29.32
N VAL A 22 -14.32 -28.92 29.92
CA VAL A 22 -13.87 -27.59 29.50
C VAL A 22 -12.36 -27.43 29.74
N GLU A 23 -11.85 -27.86 30.89
CA GLU A 23 -10.41 -27.80 31.19
C GLU A 23 -9.58 -28.67 30.25
N GLN A 24 -10.02 -29.89 29.95
CA GLN A 24 -9.37 -30.76 28.96
C GLN A 24 -9.36 -30.13 27.56
N ARG A 25 -10.40 -29.38 27.19
CA ARG A 25 -10.46 -28.67 25.91
C ARG A 25 -9.54 -27.46 25.90
N GLN A 26 -9.48 -26.70 26.99
CA GLN A 26 -8.60 -25.54 27.14
C GLN A 26 -7.13 -25.95 27.17
N THR A 27 -6.77 -27.01 27.89
CA THR A 27 -5.39 -27.54 27.91
C THR A 27 -4.96 -28.05 26.54
N LYS A 28 -5.83 -28.78 25.81
CA LYS A 28 -5.56 -29.18 24.41
C LYS A 28 -5.39 -27.98 23.48
N ARG A 29 -6.20 -26.95 23.65
CA ARG A 29 -6.10 -25.70 22.88
C ARG A 29 -4.80 -24.96 23.17
N LYS A 30 -4.42 -24.83 24.45
CA LYS A 30 -3.14 -24.23 24.89
C LYS A 30 -1.94 -25.01 24.36
N LYS A 31 -1.98 -26.35 24.43
CA LYS A 31 -0.92 -27.21 23.86
C LYS A 31 -0.79 -27.03 22.35
N ARG A 32 -1.91 -27.04 21.62
CA ARG A 32 -1.92 -26.78 20.16
C ARG A 32 -1.33 -25.41 19.80
N LEU A 33 -1.70 -24.36 20.54
CA LEU A 33 -1.21 -23.01 20.32
C LEU A 33 0.27 -22.84 20.70
N SER A 34 0.78 -23.64 21.65
CA SER A 34 2.19 -23.66 22.04
C SER A 34 3.06 -24.52 21.11
N GLU A 35 2.54 -25.65 20.63
CA GLU A 35 3.24 -26.57 19.72
C GLU A 35 3.31 -26.01 18.30
N TYR A 36 2.27 -25.29 17.90
CA TYR A 36 2.20 -24.54 16.65
C TYR A 36 1.72 -23.12 16.99
N PRO A 37 2.62 -22.20 17.40
CA PRO A 37 2.27 -20.79 17.36
C PRO A 37 1.75 -20.51 15.95
N GLU A 38 0.61 -19.83 15.84
CA GLU A 38 0.06 -19.44 14.54
C GLU A 38 1.15 -18.67 13.82
N GLN A 39 1.83 -19.34 12.88
CA GLN A 39 2.84 -18.71 12.07
C GLN A 39 2.04 -17.74 11.21
N GLU A 40 2.10 -16.46 11.57
CA GLU A 40 1.50 -15.40 10.78
C GLU A 40 2.11 -15.54 9.40
N LEU A 41 1.34 -16.09 8.46
CA LEU A 41 1.77 -16.17 7.08
C LEU A 41 1.87 -14.71 6.63
N GLU A 42 3.10 -14.19 6.59
CA GLU A 42 3.43 -12.88 6.02
C GLU A 42 2.81 -12.70 4.62
N TRP A 43 2.48 -13.82 3.96
CA TRP A 43 1.91 -13.86 2.61
C TRP A 43 0.38 -13.94 2.57
N GLY A 44 -0.29 -14.09 3.72
CA GLY A 44 -1.75 -14.06 3.83
C GLY A 44 -2.31 -12.64 3.93
N GLY A 45 -1.49 -11.69 4.38
CA GLY A 45 -1.78 -10.26 4.45
C GLY A 45 -1.39 -9.51 3.18
N GLY A 46 -1.93 -8.30 3.02
CA GLY A 46 -1.47 -7.40 1.97
C GLY A 46 -0.12 -6.81 2.33
N LEU A 47 1.00 -7.36 1.82
CA LEU A 47 2.36 -6.87 2.11
C LEU A 47 2.50 -5.35 1.99
N LYS A 48 1.90 -4.74 0.94
CA LYS A 48 1.95 -3.27 0.78
C LYS A 48 1.15 -2.53 1.86
N GLN A 49 0.07 -3.12 2.39
CA GLN A 49 -0.71 -2.53 3.47
C GLN A 49 0.11 -2.48 4.76
N GLU A 50 0.87 -3.53 5.06
CA GLU A 50 1.77 -3.57 6.21
C GLU A 50 2.90 -2.55 6.08
N CYS A 51 3.60 -2.52 4.94
CA CYS A 51 4.63 -1.51 4.69
C CYS A 51 4.07 -0.09 4.78
N THR A 52 2.88 0.17 4.21
CA THR A 52 2.24 1.48 4.32
C THR A 52 1.88 1.81 5.76
N ARG A 53 1.39 0.84 6.55
CA ARG A 53 1.12 1.05 7.97
C ARG A 53 2.39 1.42 8.74
N GLU A 54 3.51 0.78 8.46
CA GLU A 54 4.81 1.11 9.06
C GLU A 54 5.31 2.50 8.66
N GLU A 55 5.22 2.83 7.37
CA GLU A 55 5.53 4.17 6.84
C GLU A 55 4.67 5.25 7.52
N ASP A 56 3.37 5.00 7.66
CA ASP A 56 2.41 5.92 8.28
C ASP A 56 2.71 6.09 9.78
N MET A 57 3.02 5.00 10.51
CA MET A 57 3.39 5.07 11.93
C MET A 57 4.66 5.91 12.12
N ALA A 58 5.69 5.67 11.31
CA ALA A 58 6.94 6.44 11.38
C ALA A 58 6.71 7.93 11.07
N GLU A 59 5.85 8.24 10.09
CA GLU A 59 5.50 9.64 9.78
C GLU A 59 4.68 10.29 10.89
N VAL A 60 3.75 9.55 11.52
CA VAL A 60 2.98 10.04 12.69
C VAL A 60 3.89 10.33 13.87
N GLU A 61 4.81 9.42 14.22
CA GLU A 61 5.79 9.63 15.30
C GLU A 61 6.66 10.87 15.02
N ARG A 62 7.09 11.02 13.76
CA ARG A 62 7.85 12.19 13.33
C ARG A 62 7.05 13.48 13.46
N ILE A 63 5.80 13.51 12.97
CA ILE A 63 4.93 14.69 13.07
C ILE A 63 4.63 15.01 14.54
N ALA A 64 4.44 13.99 15.39
CA ALA A 64 4.21 14.16 16.82
C ALA A 64 5.41 14.79 17.53
N ALA A 65 6.64 14.54 17.06
CA ALA A 65 7.84 15.19 17.58
C ALA A 65 8.01 16.65 17.13
N GLN A 66 7.25 17.09 16.12
CA GLN A 66 7.34 18.44 15.57
C GLN A 66 6.42 19.45 16.30
N PRO A 67 6.77 20.74 16.31
CA PRO A 67 5.89 21.77 16.84
C PRO A 67 4.62 21.90 15.97
N PHE A 68 3.49 22.22 16.61
CA PHE A 68 2.20 22.40 15.93
C PHE A 68 2.25 23.52 14.88
N ALA A 69 2.86 24.66 15.21
CA ALA A 69 3.06 25.78 14.28
C ALA A 69 4.49 25.76 13.73
N ARG A 70 4.63 25.59 12.41
CA ARG A 70 5.91 25.69 11.70
C ARG A 70 6.07 27.11 11.15
N LEU A 71 6.90 27.93 11.79
CA LEU A 71 7.21 29.29 11.34
C LEU A 71 8.31 29.29 10.27
N GLU A 72 9.29 28.39 10.40
CA GLU A 72 10.38 28.20 9.46
C GLU A 72 10.30 26.81 8.80
N PRO A 73 10.84 26.65 7.58
CA PRO A 73 10.78 25.38 6.88
C PRO A 73 11.79 24.37 7.45
N ASP A 74 11.31 23.17 7.80
CA ASP A 74 12.15 22.07 8.30
C ASP A 74 13.17 21.59 7.25
N ALA A 75 14.29 21.01 7.69
CA ALA A 75 15.34 20.49 6.82
C ALA A 75 14.81 19.50 5.75
N ARG A 76 13.97 18.52 6.13
CA ARG A 76 13.37 17.58 5.16
C ARG A 76 12.47 18.29 4.14
N TYR A 77 11.74 19.33 4.56
CA TYR A 77 10.91 20.09 3.63
C TYR A 77 11.76 20.86 2.62
N LEU A 78 12.89 21.43 3.07
CA LEU A 78 13.87 22.05 2.17
C LEU A 78 14.52 21.03 1.22
N GLU A 79 14.80 19.82 1.69
CA GLU A 79 15.28 18.72 0.84
C GLU A 79 14.24 18.30 -0.20
N GLU A 80 12.98 18.12 0.21
CA GLU A 80 11.87 17.81 -0.70
C GLU A 80 11.68 18.90 -1.74
N LEU A 81 11.75 20.18 -1.36
CA LEU A 81 11.71 21.30 -2.29
C LEU A 81 12.87 21.27 -3.27
N ARG A 82 14.09 20.97 -2.82
CA ARG A 82 15.28 20.86 -3.67
C ARG A 82 15.18 19.69 -4.65
N GLN A 83 14.48 18.62 -4.29
CA GLN A 83 14.28 17.45 -5.14
C GLN A 83 13.16 17.62 -6.17
N ARG A 84 12.24 18.58 -5.98
CA ARG A 84 11.18 18.86 -6.95
C ARG A 84 11.81 19.32 -8.27
N GLN A 85 11.53 18.58 -9.33
CA GLN A 85 11.99 18.93 -10.66
C GLN A 85 10.92 19.75 -11.37
N ASP A 86 11.32 20.93 -11.84
CA ASP A 86 10.47 21.75 -12.68
C ASP A 86 10.58 21.31 -14.14
N TRP A 87 9.42 21.18 -14.80
CA TRP A 87 9.38 20.72 -16.20
C TRP A 87 9.96 21.75 -17.18
N ASN A 88 9.98 23.04 -16.78
CA ASN A 88 10.45 24.16 -17.60
C ASN A 88 11.79 24.73 -17.13
N ASP A 89 12.57 23.99 -16.34
CA ASP A 89 13.90 24.43 -15.91
C ASP A 89 14.93 24.23 -17.04
N PRO A 90 15.58 25.29 -17.55
CA PRO A 90 16.62 25.17 -18.57
C PRO A 90 17.86 24.39 -18.08
N MET A 91 18.18 24.45 -16.79
CA MET A 91 19.33 23.73 -16.21
C MET A 91 19.09 22.21 -16.18
N ARG A 92 17.84 21.77 -16.23
CA ARG A 92 17.49 20.35 -16.29
C ARG A 92 18.07 19.65 -17.51
N GLN A 93 18.00 20.29 -18.69
CA GLN A 93 18.57 19.73 -19.91
C GLN A 93 20.10 19.61 -19.82
N MET A 94 20.76 20.52 -19.11
CA MET A 94 22.20 20.46 -18.89
C MET A 94 22.56 19.34 -17.90
N ALA A 95 21.76 19.15 -16.84
CA ALA A 95 21.97 18.09 -15.86
C ALA A 95 21.67 16.69 -16.43
N GLU A 96 20.68 16.55 -17.32
CA GLU A 96 20.37 15.28 -18.02
C GLU A 96 21.33 15.02 -19.21
N GLY A 97 21.92 16.08 -19.78
CA GLY A 97 22.77 16.06 -20.99
C GLY A 97 24.10 15.31 -20.87
N GLU A 98 24.51 14.90 -19.68
CA GLU A 98 25.70 14.04 -19.46
C GLU A 98 25.33 12.55 -19.22
N GLY A 99 24.03 12.21 -19.18
CA GLY A 99 23.52 10.86 -18.84
C GLY A 99 22.72 10.17 -19.94
N GLY A 100 22.79 10.66 -21.19
CA GLY A 100 22.05 10.14 -22.35
C GLY A 100 22.74 8.98 -23.09
N GLY A 101 23.61 8.23 -22.43
CA GLY A 101 24.33 7.09 -23.00
C GLY A 101 24.33 5.93 -22.02
N GLU A 102 23.75 4.81 -22.45
CA GLU A 102 23.83 3.53 -21.75
C GLU A 102 25.30 3.13 -21.55
N GLY A 103 25.76 3.09 -20.30
CA GLY A 103 27.00 2.44 -19.91
C GLY A 103 28.28 3.28 -20.05
N GLU A 104 29.00 3.38 -18.94
CA GLU A 104 30.41 3.81 -18.79
C GLU A 104 30.72 5.31 -18.62
N ALA A 105 31.41 5.57 -17.50
CA ALA A 105 32.28 6.71 -17.16
C ALA A 105 31.59 8.09 -16.99
N GLY A 106 31.91 8.90 -16.00
CA GLY A 106 33.00 8.89 -15.05
C GLY A 106 32.82 10.02 -14.04
N ALA A 107 33.44 9.87 -12.88
CA ALA A 107 33.42 10.82 -11.79
C ALA A 107 33.90 12.22 -12.21
N ALA A 108 33.09 13.26 -11.98
CA ALA A 108 33.60 14.61 -11.78
C ALA A 108 32.64 15.43 -10.90
N ALA A 109 33.20 15.86 -9.75
CA ALA A 109 32.81 17.02 -8.95
C ALA A 109 31.48 16.99 -8.17
N GLY A 110 31.50 16.35 -7.00
CA GLY A 110 30.57 16.60 -5.90
C GLY A 110 30.28 15.35 -5.09
N GLY A 111 31.09 15.07 -4.07
CA GLY A 111 31.02 13.84 -3.27
C GLY A 111 29.67 13.57 -2.63
N ALA A 112 28.86 12.75 -3.28
CA ALA A 112 27.90 11.87 -2.65
C ALA A 112 28.21 10.47 -3.19
N ALA A 113 28.54 9.54 -2.29
CA ALA A 113 28.75 8.15 -2.64
C ALA A 113 27.58 7.66 -3.49
N GLN A 114 27.84 7.39 -4.77
CA GLN A 114 26.84 6.81 -5.66
C GLN A 114 26.56 5.41 -5.11
N GLU A 115 25.47 5.26 -4.34
CA GLU A 115 24.89 3.96 -4.04
C GLU A 115 24.80 3.20 -5.36
N ALA A 116 25.43 2.02 -5.43
CA ALA A 116 25.36 1.16 -6.60
C ALA A 116 23.90 1.05 -7.07
N PRO A 117 23.61 1.16 -8.38
CA PRO A 117 22.23 1.19 -8.86
C PRO A 117 21.53 -0.09 -8.41
N LYS A 118 20.66 0.03 -7.40
CA LYS A 118 19.79 -1.07 -6.94
C LYS A 118 19.09 -1.56 -8.20
N LYS A 119 19.28 -2.83 -8.57
CA LYS A 119 18.71 -3.42 -9.80
C LYS A 119 17.23 -3.06 -9.85
N SER A 120 16.89 -2.05 -10.64
CA SER A 120 15.55 -1.53 -10.66
C SER A 120 14.63 -2.64 -11.13
N ARG A 121 13.51 -2.86 -10.43
CA ARG A 121 12.55 -3.88 -10.86
C ARG A 121 12.12 -3.51 -12.28
N PRO A 122 12.13 -4.46 -13.23
CA PRO A 122 11.73 -4.16 -14.60
C PRO A 122 10.33 -3.54 -14.60
N LYS A 123 10.12 -2.55 -15.46
CA LYS A 123 8.81 -1.90 -15.67
C LYS A 123 8.17 -2.47 -16.92
N CYS A 124 6.84 -2.35 -17.02
CA CYS A 124 6.15 -2.75 -18.23
C CYS A 124 6.54 -1.81 -19.38
N PRO A 125 6.83 -2.33 -20.59
CA PRO A 125 7.11 -1.49 -21.76
C PRO A 125 5.85 -0.83 -22.33
N HIS A 126 4.66 -1.36 -22.04
CA HIS A 126 3.40 -0.86 -22.56
C HIS A 126 2.77 0.20 -21.65
N PRO A 127 2.08 1.20 -22.21
CA PRO A 127 1.38 2.21 -21.42
C PRO A 127 0.30 1.54 -20.56
N PRO A 128 0.19 1.90 -19.26
CA PRO A 128 -0.78 1.30 -18.35
C PRO A 128 -2.21 1.65 -18.77
N TRP A 129 -3.12 0.66 -18.68
CA TRP A 129 -4.54 0.94 -18.78
C TRP A 129 -5.03 1.66 -17.51
N PRO A 130 -5.87 2.72 -17.61
CA PRO A 130 -6.32 3.45 -16.44
C PRO A 130 -7.14 2.56 -15.49
N ASN A 131 -6.85 2.68 -14.19
CA ASN A 131 -7.46 1.93 -13.11
C ASN A 131 -7.75 2.88 -11.94
N ARG A 132 -8.79 2.60 -11.16
CA ARG A 132 -9.15 3.30 -9.91
C ARG A 132 -7.99 3.56 -8.97
N TYR A 133 -7.07 2.61 -8.85
CA TYR A 133 -6.00 2.63 -7.87
C TYR A 133 -4.66 3.12 -8.42
N SER A 134 -4.60 3.58 -9.68
CA SER A 134 -3.35 4.01 -10.33
C SER A 134 -2.20 2.99 -10.24
N VAL A 135 -2.53 1.70 -10.09
CA VAL A 135 -1.55 0.62 -9.98
C VAL A 135 -0.98 0.32 -11.36
N PRO A 136 0.35 0.43 -11.56
CA PRO A 136 0.96 0.09 -12.83
C PRO A 136 0.91 -1.43 -13.07
N PRO A 137 0.80 -1.87 -14.33
CA PRO A 137 0.82 -3.28 -14.67
C PRO A 137 2.20 -3.88 -14.36
N GLY A 138 2.19 -5.19 -14.12
CA GLY A 138 3.43 -5.95 -13.96
C GLY A 138 4.29 -5.89 -15.22
N TYR A 139 5.61 -6.02 -15.06
CA TYR A 139 6.58 -5.88 -16.14
C TYR A 139 6.38 -6.82 -17.33
N ARG A 140 5.72 -7.96 -17.11
CA ARG A 140 5.44 -8.99 -18.12
C ARG A 140 4.11 -8.79 -18.85
N TRP A 141 3.41 -7.68 -18.60
CA TRP A 141 2.13 -7.43 -19.24
C TRP A 141 2.30 -7.06 -20.72
N ASP A 142 1.56 -7.77 -21.57
CA ASP A 142 1.57 -7.71 -23.04
C ASP A 142 0.76 -6.52 -23.62
N GLY A 143 0.33 -5.56 -22.78
CA GLY A 143 -0.46 -4.39 -23.22
C GLY A 143 -1.90 -4.67 -23.63
N LYS A 144 -2.28 -5.94 -23.87
CA LYS A 144 -3.66 -6.31 -24.23
C LYS A 144 -4.56 -6.33 -23.00
N VAL A 145 -5.67 -5.59 -23.09
CA VAL A 145 -6.73 -5.50 -22.07
C VAL A 145 -7.63 -6.73 -22.15
N ARG A 146 -7.63 -7.57 -21.12
CA ARG A 146 -8.39 -8.83 -21.05
C ARG A 146 -9.41 -8.82 -19.91
N GLY A 147 -10.48 -8.04 -20.04
CA GLY A 147 -11.50 -7.96 -19.00
C GLY A 147 -12.84 -7.42 -19.50
N ASN A 148 -13.83 -7.40 -18.59
CA ASN A 148 -15.24 -7.08 -18.89
C ASN A 148 -15.52 -5.58 -19.09
N GLN A 149 -14.51 -4.76 -19.37
CA GLN A 149 -14.62 -3.30 -19.53
C GLN A 149 -15.21 -2.55 -18.31
N TYR A 150 -15.17 -3.15 -17.12
CA TYR A 150 -15.72 -2.56 -15.89
C TYR A 150 -15.04 -1.23 -15.54
N GLU A 151 -13.70 -1.19 -15.54
CA GLU A 151 -12.94 0.03 -15.19
C GLU A 151 -13.27 1.19 -16.16
N LYS A 152 -13.49 0.91 -17.46
CA LYS A 152 -13.93 1.91 -18.43
C LYS A 152 -15.30 2.48 -18.07
N ARG A 153 -16.30 1.62 -17.84
CA ARG A 153 -17.66 2.03 -17.45
C ARG A 153 -17.68 2.80 -16.13
N TRP A 154 -16.83 2.41 -15.18
CA TRP A 154 -16.72 3.09 -13.89
C TRP A 154 -16.16 4.51 -14.04
N LEU A 155 -15.10 4.68 -14.84
CA LEU A 155 -14.51 6.00 -15.12
C LEU A 155 -15.50 6.91 -15.85
N GLU A 156 -16.22 6.37 -16.85
CA GLU A 156 -17.29 7.10 -17.54
C GLU A 156 -18.39 7.54 -16.58
N ALA A 157 -18.87 6.64 -15.71
CA ALA A 157 -19.90 6.97 -14.71
C ALA A 157 -19.42 8.03 -13.70
N ARG A 158 -18.16 7.96 -13.27
CA ARG A 158 -17.55 8.98 -12.39
C ARG A 158 -17.50 10.34 -13.08
N ASN A 159 -17.03 10.39 -14.33
CA ASN A 159 -16.96 11.63 -15.09
C ASN A 159 -18.35 12.23 -15.33
N GLN A 160 -19.35 11.40 -15.66
CA GLN A 160 -20.73 11.85 -15.81
C GLN A 160 -21.30 12.43 -14.52
N ARG A 161 -20.97 11.84 -13.36
CA ARG A 161 -21.40 12.35 -12.06
C ARG A 161 -20.80 13.73 -11.76
N GLU A 162 -19.49 13.90 -11.98
CA GLU A 162 -18.83 15.20 -11.79
C GLU A 162 -19.35 16.24 -12.77
N PHE A 163 -19.57 15.85 -14.04
CA PHE A 163 -20.15 16.73 -15.05
C PHE A 163 -21.53 17.24 -14.64
N ARG A 164 -22.44 16.35 -14.23
CA ARG A 164 -23.77 16.74 -13.74
C ARG A 164 -23.72 17.67 -12.54
N LYS A 165 -22.79 17.41 -11.60
CA LYS A 165 -22.58 18.28 -10.43
C LYS A 165 -22.15 19.69 -10.86
N GLN A 166 -21.28 19.80 -11.85
CA GLN A 166 -20.86 21.09 -12.39
C GLN A 166 -22.00 21.79 -13.16
N GLU A 167 -22.80 21.06 -13.92
CA GLU A 167 -23.98 21.62 -14.60
C GLU A 167 -25.00 22.16 -13.59
N GLN A 168 -25.31 21.38 -12.54
CA GLN A 168 -26.19 21.81 -11.46
C GLN A 168 -25.66 23.08 -10.78
N TYR A 169 -24.38 23.12 -10.43
CA TYR A 169 -23.77 24.32 -9.85
C TYR A 169 -23.88 25.54 -10.77
N LYS A 170 -23.65 25.37 -12.08
CA LYS A 170 -23.79 26.48 -13.05
C LYS A 170 -25.24 26.96 -13.13
N PHE A 171 -26.19 26.04 -13.14
CA PHE A 171 -27.61 26.37 -13.17
C PHE A 171 -28.06 27.11 -11.90
N GLU A 172 -27.66 26.63 -10.72
CA GLU A 172 -27.91 27.30 -9.44
C GLU A 172 -27.33 28.71 -9.38
N MET A 173 -26.15 28.93 -9.97
CA MET A 173 -25.51 30.23 -10.07
C MET A 173 -26.17 31.16 -11.10
N GLU A 174 -26.89 30.63 -12.08
CA GLU A 174 -27.61 31.41 -13.10
C GLU A 174 -29.02 31.80 -12.65
N GLU A 175 -29.67 30.97 -11.82
CA GLU A 175 -30.98 31.27 -11.22
C GLU A 175 -30.95 32.24 -10.03
N MET A 176 -29.76 32.49 -9.43
CA MET A 176 -29.57 33.40 -8.29
C MET A 176 -29.17 34.81 -8.71
#